data_AF-A0A2K1EQP2-F1
#
_entry.id   AF-A0A2K1EQP2-F1
#
_cell.length_a   1.000
_cell.length_b   1.000
_cell.length_c   1.000
_cell.angle_alpha   90.00
_cell.angle_beta   90.00
_cell.angle_gamma   90.00
#
_symmetry.space_group_name_H-M   'P 1'
#
loop_
_entity.id
_entity.type
_entity.pdbx_description
1 polymer ?
#
loop_
_entity_poly.entity_id
_entity_poly.type
_entity_poly.pdbx_seq_one_letter_code
_entity_poly.pdbx_strand_id
1 'polypeptide(L)'
;MSKELNKGIDFFMDNPIEVRWNPSGYCNIIDGHHRAMFLYCSGMKMIPAKVSVQEFINWRNKEKALECLALINEQVRSEFYTPICNPYFYDRPAYRDNSYKSRLDHILEFFNSQRFSNYKILDIGSNLGYYSQFFSREGAKVTALEPDKQHYDLAKLLT
;
A
#
# COMPACT_ATOMS: atom_id res chain seq x y z
N MET A 1 23.54 -4.26 8.27
CA MET A 1 22.65 -5.19 7.54
C MET A 1 22.56 -4.86 6.04
N SER A 2 22.59 -3.58 5.62
CA SER A 2 22.40 -3.17 4.22
C SER A 2 23.47 -3.63 3.21
N LYS A 3 24.75 -3.76 3.60
CA LYS A 3 25.84 -4.07 2.65
C LYS A 3 25.80 -5.48 2.06
N GLU A 4 25.39 -6.50 2.82
CA GLU A 4 25.34 -7.89 2.33
C GLU A 4 24.03 -8.18 1.57
N LEU A 5 22.90 -7.59 1.99
CA LEU A 5 21.64 -7.65 1.25
C LEU A 5 21.76 -7.04 -0.15
N ASN A 6 22.47 -5.90 -0.28
CA ASN A 6 22.70 -5.24 -1.56
C ASN A 6 23.53 -6.08 -2.54
N LYS A 7 24.37 -7.01 -2.05
CA LYS A 7 25.11 -7.93 -2.93
C LYS A 7 24.22 -9.03 -3.53
N GLY A 8 23.04 -9.26 -2.96
CA GLY A 8 22.10 -10.28 -3.38
C GLY A 8 20.80 -9.72 -3.96
N ILE A 9 20.65 -8.39 -4.12
CA ILE A 9 19.40 -7.82 -4.62
C ILE A 9 19.10 -8.25 -6.06
N ASP A 10 20.15 -8.45 -6.86
CA ASP A 10 20.06 -8.94 -8.24
C ASP A 10 19.33 -10.28 -8.31
N PHE A 11 19.57 -11.18 -7.34
CA PHE A 11 18.83 -12.45 -7.26
C PHE A 11 17.31 -12.23 -7.16
N PHE A 12 16.86 -11.25 -6.37
CA PHE A 12 15.43 -10.95 -6.22
C PHE A 12 14.85 -10.20 -7.41
N MET A 13 15.67 -9.44 -8.15
CA MET A 13 15.28 -8.80 -9.40
C MET A 13 15.13 -9.82 -10.53
N ASP A 14 16.03 -10.81 -10.60
CA ASP A 14 16.00 -11.90 -11.57
C ASP A 14 14.93 -12.96 -11.22
N ASN A 15 14.57 -13.06 -9.95
CA ASN A 15 13.57 -14.02 -9.44
C ASN A 15 12.45 -13.29 -8.67
N PRO A 16 11.69 -12.38 -9.31
CA PRO A 16 10.66 -11.60 -8.64
C PRO A 16 9.52 -12.50 -8.15
N ILE A 17 8.77 -12.01 -7.17
CA ILE A 17 7.55 -12.70 -6.74
C ILE A 17 6.49 -12.64 -7.84
N GLU A 18 5.65 -13.66 -7.94
CA GLU A 18 4.54 -13.66 -8.89
C GLU A 18 3.27 -13.19 -8.21
N VAL A 19 2.60 -12.20 -8.78
CA VAL A 19 1.37 -11.66 -8.22
C VAL A 19 0.24 -11.58 -9.23
N ARG A 20 -1.00 -11.64 -8.72
CA ARG A 20 -2.24 -11.44 -9.46
C ARG A 20 -2.98 -10.22 -8.91
N TRP A 21 -3.45 -9.34 -9.79
CA TRP A 21 -4.23 -8.17 -9.40
C TRP A 21 -5.60 -8.60 -8.88
N ASN A 22 -5.95 -8.09 -7.71
CA ASN A 22 -7.28 -8.21 -7.14
C ASN A 22 -8.05 -6.90 -7.42
N PRO A 23 -9.25 -6.97 -8.04
CA PRO A 23 -10.13 -5.81 -8.22
C PRO A 23 -10.45 -5.04 -6.93
N SER A 24 -10.32 -5.66 -5.75
CA SER A 24 -10.41 -5.01 -4.43
C SER A 24 -9.21 -4.10 -4.08
N GLY A 25 -8.28 -3.86 -5.01
CA GLY A 25 -7.25 -2.84 -4.88
C GLY A 25 -5.92 -3.32 -4.32
N TYR A 26 -5.58 -4.61 -4.45
CA TYR A 26 -4.32 -5.17 -3.96
C TYR A 26 -3.82 -6.33 -4.83
N CYS A 27 -2.57 -6.75 -4.64
CA CYS A 27 -1.99 -7.87 -5.36
C CYS A 27 -1.94 -9.11 -4.46
N ASN A 28 -2.50 -10.23 -4.93
CA ASN A 28 -2.33 -11.54 -4.28
C ASN A 28 -0.99 -12.14 -4.72
N ILE A 29 -0.20 -12.65 -3.78
CA ILE A 29 1.01 -13.41 -4.09
C ILE A 29 0.59 -14.82 -4.53
N ILE A 30 1.04 -15.23 -5.71
CA ILE A 30 0.79 -16.56 -6.28
C ILE A 30 2.02 -17.45 -6.10
N ASP A 31 3.22 -16.88 -6.27
CA ASP A 31 4.51 -17.55 -6.00
C ASP A 31 5.51 -16.60 -5.34
N GLY A 32 6.44 -17.17 -4.56
CA GLY A 32 7.53 -16.41 -3.95
C GLY A 32 7.23 -15.85 -2.56
N HIS A 33 6.24 -16.41 -1.84
CA HIS A 33 5.88 -16.01 -0.46
C HIS A 33 7.08 -15.92 0.49
N HIS A 34 8.00 -16.89 0.41
CA HIS A 34 9.22 -16.90 1.22
C HIS A 34 10.18 -15.76 0.85
N ARG A 35 10.30 -15.41 -0.44
CA ARG A 35 11.10 -14.27 -0.92
C ARG A 35 10.49 -12.94 -0.46
N ALA A 36 9.17 -12.80 -0.61
CA ALA A 36 8.43 -11.64 -0.11
C ALA A 36 8.64 -11.45 1.39
N MET A 37 8.43 -12.52 2.17
CA MET A 37 8.58 -12.50 3.62
C MET A 37 10.02 -12.17 4.04
N PHE A 38 11.02 -12.80 3.41
CA PHE A 38 12.43 -12.52 3.70
C PHE A 38 12.78 -11.05 3.46
N LEU A 39 12.41 -10.50 2.29
CA LEU A 39 12.65 -9.10 1.95
C LEU A 39 11.93 -8.16 2.92
N TYR A 40 10.66 -8.46 3.23
CA TYR A 40 9.87 -7.68 4.16
C TYR A 40 10.48 -7.63 5.56
N CYS A 41 10.80 -8.80 6.14
CA CYS A 41 11.44 -8.90 7.45
C CYS A 41 12.87 -8.32 7.48
N SER A 42 13.53 -8.22 6.31
CA SER A 42 14.81 -7.54 6.12
C SER A 42 14.67 -6.01 6.05
N GLY A 43 13.45 -5.48 6.13
CA GLY A 43 13.14 -4.06 6.12
C GLY A 43 12.90 -3.45 4.74
N MET A 44 12.81 -4.28 3.69
CA MET A 44 12.50 -3.81 2.33
C MET A 44 11.00 -3.54 2.19
N LYS A 45 10.64 -2.31 1.80
CA LYS A 45 9.24 -1.91 1.56
C LYS A 45 8.80 -2.11 0.10
N MET A 46 9.74 -2.11 -0.83
CA MET A 46 9.49 -2.39 -2.24
C MET A 46 10.02 -3.79 -2.54
N ILE A 47 9.10 -4.69 -2.90
CA ILE A 47 9.41 -6.09 -3.21
C ILE A 47 9.30 -6.26 -4.73
N PRO A 48 10.35 -6.70 -5.43
CA PRO A 48 10.29 -6.97 -6.86
C PRO A 48 9.20 -7.99 -7.18
N ALA A 49 8.25 -7.61 -8.02
CA ALA A 49 7.11 -8.42 -8.39
C ALA A 49 6.89 -8.42 -9.90
N LYS A 50 6.50 -9.57 -10.45
CA LYS A 50 6.01 -9.73 -11.82
C LYS A 50 4.50 -9.96 -11.81
N VAL A 51 3.82 -9.34 -12.77
CA VAL A 51 2.37 -9.40 -12.97
C VAL A 51 2.11 -9.39 -14.47
N SER A 52 0.97 -9.92 -14.93
CA SER A 52 0.64 -9.88 -16.35
C SER A 52 0.44 -8.43 -16.82
N VAL A 53 0.72 -8.15 -18.10
CA VAL A 53 0.57 -6.80 -18.68
C VAL A 53 -0.87 -6.27 -18.51
N GLN A 54 -1.87 -7.12 -18.75
CA GLN A 54 -3.26 -6.73 -18.61
C GLN A 54 -3.63 -6.37 -17.17
N GLU A 55 -3.15 -7.14 -16.20
CA GLU A 55 -3.38 -6.85 -14.78
C GLU A 55 -2.62 -5.61 -14.32
N PHE A 56 -1.42 -5.37 -14.85
CA PHE A 56 -0.69 -4.13 -14.60
C PHE A 56 -1.45 -2.90 -15.12
N ILE A 57 -2.08 -3.02 -16.29
CA ILE A 57 -2.96 -1.96 -16.85
C ILE A 57 -4.17 -1.72 -15.94
N ASN A 58 -4.75 -2.77 -15.36
CA ASN A 58 -5.87 -2.65 -14.43
C ASN A 58 -5.43 -2.02 -13.10
N TRP A 59 -4.30 -2.45 -12.55
CA TRP A 59 -3.73 -1.94 -11.31
C TRP A 59 -3.36 -0.46 -11.41
N ARG A 60 -2.65 -0.07 -12.47
CA ARG A 60 -2.20 1.33 -12.63
C ARG A 60 -3.37 2.30 -12.75
N ASN A 61 -4.52 1.83 -13.26
CA ASN A 61 -5.72 2.61 -13.52
C ASN A 61 -5.42 4.07 -13.89
N LYS A 62 -4.82 4.26 -15.07
CA LYS A 62 -4.17 5.51 -15.47
C LYS A 62 -5.09 6.73 -15.32
N GLU A 63 -6.35 6.60 -15.72
CA GLU A 63 -7.31 7.70 -15.68
C GLU A 63 -7.55 8.19 -14.25
N LYS A 64 -7.90 7.27 -13.33
CA LYS A 64 -8.07 7.61 -11.91
C LYS A 64 -6.78 8.14 -11.28
N ALA A 65 -5.62 7.57 -11.63
CA ALA A 65 -4.34 8.04 -11.11
C ALA A 65 -4.02 9.47 -11.55
N LEU A 66 -4.35 9.84 -12.79
CA LEU A 66 -4.19 11.21 -13.28
C LEU A 66 -5.16 12.19 -12.62
N GLU A 67 -6.40 11.76 -12.35
CA GLU A 67 -7.38 12.55 -11.58
C GLU A 67 -6.88 12.83 -10.15
N CYS A 68 -6.34 11.81 -9.48
CA CYS A 68 -5.70 11.97 -8.18
C CYS A 68 -4.53 12.95 -8.25
N LEU A 69 -3.65 12.83 -9.27
CA LEU A 69 -2.52 13.74 -9.46
C LEU A 69 -2.97 15.18 -9.70
N ALA A 70 -4.05 15.40 -10.45
CA ALA A 70 -4.60 16.74 -10.67
C ALA A 70 -5.03 17.37 -9.33
N LEU A 71 -5.82 16.64 -8.52
CA LEU A 71 -6.23 17.11 -7.19
C LEU A 71 -5.04 17.37 -6.27
N ILE A 72 -4.01 16.52 -6.30
CA ILE A 72 -2.80 16.70 -5.50
C ILE A 72 -2.02 17.94 -5.93
N ASN A 73 -1.93 18.20 -7.24
CA ASN A 73 -1.19 19.36 -7.76
C ASN A 73 -1.91 20.70 -7.52
N GLU A 74 -3.23 20.67 -7.33
CA GLU A 74 -4.01 21.85 -6.91
C GLU A 74 -3.79 22.21 -5.42
N GLN A 75 -3.20 21.30 -4.64
CA GLN A 75 -2.94 21.52 -3.22
C GLN A 75 -1.64 22.29 -3.01
N VAL A 76 -1.66 23.24 -2.08
CA VAL A 76 -0.45 23.92 -1.59
C VAL A 76 0.46 22.94 -0.83
N ARG A 77 -0.12 21.86 -0.29
CA ARG A 77 0.60 20.79 0.42
C ARG A 77 0.69 19.55 -0.45
N SER A 78 1.91 19.14 -0.78
CA SER A 78 2.20 17.92 -1.54
C SER A 78 2.58 16.73 -0.65
N GLU A 79 2.54 16.89 0.67
CA GLU A 79 3.06 15.91 1.63
C GLU A 79 1.95 15.02 2.19
N PHE A 80 2.02 13.73 1.87
CA PHE A 80 1.11 12.72 2.41
C PHE A 80 1.77 11.94 3.54
N TYR A 81 1.01 11.73 4.63
CA TYR A 81 1.51 10.96 5.76
C TYR A 81 1.54 9.46 5.50
N THR A 82 0.66 8.95 4.64
CA THR A 82 0.48 7.53 4.33
C THR A 82 0.69 7.27 2.84
N PRO A 83 1.19 6.08 2.45
CA PRO A 83 1.47 5.76 1.05
C PRO A 83 0.19 5.59 0.24
N ILE A 84 0.27 5.92 -1.05
CA ILE A 84 -0.74 5.58 -2.05
C ILE A 84 -0.25 4.32 -2.79
N CYS A 85 -0.97 3.20 -2.65
CA CYS A 85 -0.57 1.90 -3.20
C CYS A 85 -0.84 1.75 -4.70
N ASN A 86 -0.40 2.71 -5.52
CA ASN A 86 -0.53 2.70 -6.97
C ASN A 86 0.82 3.06 -7.64
N PRO A 87 1.21 2.42 -8.77
CA PRO A 87 2.49 2.64 -9.42
C PRO A 87 2.81 4.09 -9.80
N TYR A 88 1.81 4.93 -10.02
CA TYR A 88 1.99 6.36 -10.33
C TYR A 88 2.52 7.21 -9.16
N PHE A 89 2.55 6.65 -7.94
CA PHE A 89 2.94 7.36 -6.73
C PHE A 89 4.20 6.78 -6.10
N TYR A 90 4.92 5.88 -6.78
CA TYR A 90 6.15 5.25 -6.26
C TYR A 90 7.29 6.24 -6.02
N ASP A 91 7.32 7.34 -6.76
CA ASP A 91 8.27 8.44 -6.61
C ASP A 91 7.86 9.46 -5.52
N ARG A 92 6.72 9.24 -4.87
CA ARG A 92 6.17 10.13 -3.83
C ARG A 92 6.17 9.41 -2.47
N PRO A 93 7.30 9.46 -1.73
CA PRO A 93 7.39 8.79 -0.44
C PRO A 93 6.45 9.41 0.59
N ALA A 94 5.82 8.57 1.41
CA ALA A 94 5.01 9.00 2.53
C ALA A 94 5.88 9.35 3.75
N TYR A 95 5.42 10.25 4.62
CA TYR A 95 6.25 10.66 5.77
C TYR A 95 6.24 9.65 6.94
N ARG A 96 5.12 8.94 7.20
CA ARG A 96 4.95 8.14 8.44
C ARG A 96 5.10 6.63 8.28
N ASP A 97 4.96 6.09 7.06
CA ASP A 97 5.01 4.63 6.81
C ASP A 97 6.11 4.23 5.80
N ASN A 98 7.11 5.09 5.59
CA ASN A 98 8.20 4.84 4.64
C ASN A 98 9.43 4.14 5.24
N SER A 99 9.37 3.72 6.51
CA SER A 99 10.39 2.91 7.18
C SER A 99 9.80 1.60 7.70
N TYR A 100 10.63 0.57 7.82
CA TYR A 100 10.30 -0.64 8.57
C TYR A 100 10.88 -0.56 9.99
N LYS A 101 10.13 -0.88 11.04
CA LYS A 101 8.69 -1.18 11.05
C LYS A 101 7.86 0.08 10.81
N SER A 102 6.75 -0.07 10.09
CA SER A 102 5.83 1.04 9.85
C SER A 102 4.74 1.09 10.92
N ARG A 103 3.89 2.12 10.87
CA ARG A 103 2.81 2.23 11.85
C ARG A 103 1.79 1.10 11.68
N LEU A 104 1.52 0.71 10.43
CA LEU A 104 0.69 -0.46 10.15
C LEU A 104 1.27 -1.73 10.78
N ASP A 105 2.60 -1.95 10.71
CA ASP A 105 3.24 -3.10 11.36
C ASP A 105 2.94 -3.15 12.86
N HIS A 106 3.11 -2.03 13.56
CA HIS A 106 2.82 -1.96 14.99
C HIS A 106 1.34 -2.17 15.33
N ILE A 107 0.43 -1.68 14.48
CA ILE A 107 -1.00 -1.93 14.63
C ILE A 107 -1.29 -3.42 14.48
N LEU A 108 -0.71 -4.09 13.48
CA LEU A 108 -0.94 -5.52 13.25
C LEU A 108 -0.33 -6.39 14.35
N GLU A 109 0.81 -6.01 14.90
CA GLU A 109 1.41 -6.68 16.06
C GLU A 109 0.46 -6.69 17.28
N PHE A 110 -0.27 -5.60 17.50
CA PHE A 110 -1.27 -5.53 18.57
C PHE A 110 -2.42 -6.54 18.37
N PHE A 111 -2.87 -6.70 17.11
CA PHE A 111 -3.94 -7.65 16.78
C PHE A 111 -3.47 -9.10 16.60
N ASN A 112 -2.15 -9.32 16.45
CA ASN A 112 -1.53 -10.63 16.24
C ASN A 112 -2.18 -11.40 15.06
N SER A 113 -2.52 -12.67 15.21
CA SER A 113 -3.04 -13.54 14.15
C SER A 113 -4.57 -13.48 13.97
N GLN A 114 -5.23 -12.42 14.43
CA GLN A 114 -6.68 -12.28 14.34
C GLN A 114 -7.14 -12.03 12.89
N ARG A 115 -8.30 -12.58 12.54
CA ARG A 115 -8.98 -12.28 11.28
C ARG A 115 -9.93 -11.12 11.47
N PHE A 116 -9.93 -10.18 10.52
CA PHE A 116 -10.69 -8.93 10.64
C PHE A 116 -12.13 -9.01 10.09
N SER A 117 -12.55 -10.13 9.49
CA SER A 117 -13.86 -10.27 8.85
C SER A 117 -15.08 -9.97 9.72
N ASN A 118 -14.94 -10.08 11.05
CA ASN A 118 -16.02 -9.83 12.01
C ASN A 118 -15.91 -8.47 12.71
N TYR A 119 -14.93 -7.65 12.33
CA TYR A 119 -14.61 -6.41 13.02
C TYR A 119 -15.42 -5.25 12.43
N LYS A 120 -15.80 -4.32 13.31
CA LYS A 120 -16.29 -3.00 12.94
C LYS A 120 -15.25 -1.99 13.40
N ILE A 121 -14.63 -1.27 12.46
CA ILE A 121 -13.50 -0.38 12.72
C ILE A 121 -13.94 1.05 12.44
N LEU A 122 -13.60 1.96 13.36
CA LEU A 122 -13.72 3.40 13.18
C LEU A 122 -12.31 3.98 13.06
N ASP A 123 -11.99 4.55 11.89
CA ASP A 123 -10.69 5.19 11.60
C ASP A 123 -10.88 6.72 11.61
N ILE A 124 -10.40 7.38 12.67
CA ILE A 124 -10.57 8.83 12.88
C ILE A 124 -9.30 9.55 12.45
N GLY A 125 -9.45 10.56 11.60
CA GLY A 125 -8.31 11.21 10.94
C GLY A 125 -7.68 10.28 9.91
N SER A 126 -8.54 9.62 9.11
CA SER A 126 -8.13 8.55 8.20
C SER A 126 -7.23 9.04 7.06
N ASN A 127 -7.10 10.36 6.88
CA ASN A 127 -6.32 10.98 5.82
C ASN A 127 -6.74 10.41 4.45
N LEU A 128 -5.81 9.79 3.71
CA LEU A 128 -6.09 9.16 2.41
C LEU A 128 -6.75 7.77 2.52
N GLY A 129 -7.09 7.34 3.73
CA GLY A 129 -7.73 6.06 4.01
C GLY A 129 -6.81 4.86 3.92
N TYR A 130 -5.49 5.02 4.02
CA TYR A 130 -4.52 3.90 3.88
C TYR A 130 -4.81 2.74 4.85
N TYR A 131 -5.00 3.02 6.14
CA TYR A 131 -5.33 1.99 7.13
C TYR A 131 -6.76 1.49 6.96
N SER A 132 -7.71 2.38 6.67
CA SER A 132 -9.09 2.02 6.36
C SER A 132 -9.19 1.01 5.21
N GLN A 133 -8.47 1.24 4.11
CA GLN A 133 -8.40 0.35 2.97
C GLN A 133 -7.77 -0.99 3.32
N PHE A 134 -6.68 -0.98 4.10
CA PHE A 134 -6.05 -2.20 4.58
C PHE A 134 -7.07 -3.08 5.33
N PHE A 135 -7.73 -2.53 6.35
CA PHE A 135 -8.67 -3.31 7.15
C PHE A 135 -9.91 -3.74 6.37
N SER A 136 -10.37 -2.91 5.44
CA SER A 136 -11.48 -3.28 4.55
C SER A 136 -11.11 -4.46 3.66
N ARG A 137 -9.86 -4.53 3.16
CA ARG A 137 -9.36 -5.65 2.34
C ARG A 137 -9.18 -6.92 3.17
N GLU A 138 -8.86 -6.80 4.45
CA GLU A 138 -8.85 -7.91 5.41
C GLU A 138 -10.27 -8.35 5.87
N GLY A 139 -11.31 -7.71 5.32
CA GLY A 139 -12.71 -8.10 5.50
C GLY A 139 -13.47 -7.35 6.60
N ALA A 140 -12.85 -6.38 7.28
CA ALA A 140 -13.55 -5.59 8.29
C ALA A 140 -14.63 -4.67 7.66
N LYS A 141 -15.66 -4.36 8.44
CA LYS A 141 -16.56 -3.24 8.15
C LYS A 141 -15.95 -1.95 8.69
N VAL A 142 -15.47 -1.09 7.80
CA VAL A 142 -14.75 0.14 8.18
C VAL A 142 -15.61 1.38 7.98
N THR A 143 -15.60 2.27 8.96
CA THR A 143 -16.08 3.65 8.85
C THR A 143 -14.87 4.58 9.01
N ALA A 144 -14.57 5.36 7.98
CA ALA A 144 -13.48 6.33 7.97
C ALA A 144 -14.04 7.74 8.17
N LEU A 145 -13.40 8.54 9.04
CA LEU A 145 -13.75 9.93 9.31
C LEU A 145 -12.54 10.81 9.05
N GLU A 146 -12.68 11.72 8.08
CA GLU A 146 -11.66 12.70 7.73
C GLU A 146 -12.30 14.10 7.65
N PRO A 147 -11.93 15.04 8.54
CA PRO A 147 -12.50 16.39 8.53
C PRO A 147 -11.88 17.28 7.44
N ASP A 148 -10.66 16.99 6.97
CA ASP A 148 -10.06 17.75 5.88
C ASP A 148 -10.72 17.38 4.55
N LYS A 149 -11.34 18.38 3.90
CA LYS A 149 -12.07 18.16 2.65
C LYS A 149 -11.18 17.62 1.53
N GLN A 150 -9.92 18.07 1.46
CA GLN A 150 -9.01 17.66 0.38
C GLN A 150 -8.57 16.21 0.56
N HIS A 151 -8.22 15.82 1.79
CA HIS A 151 -7.94 14.41 2.10
C HIS A 151 -9.16 13.52 1.87
N TYR A 152 -10.35 13.99 2.25
CA TYR A 152 -11.61 13.27 2.02
C TYR A 152 -11.90 13.05 0.52
N ASP A 153 -11.76 14.10 -0.29
CA ASP A 153 -12.00 14.02 -1.74
C ASP A 153 -10.97 13.10 -2.42
N LEU A 154 -9.70 13.17 -2.00
CA LEU A 154 -8.66 12.27 -2.52
C LEU A 154 -8.88 10.82 -2.07
N ALA A 155 -9.27 10.58 -0.81
CA ALA A 155 -9.57 9.25 -0.31
C ALA A 155 -10.70 8.58 -1.12
N LYS A 156 -11.72 9.34 -1.52
CA LYS A 156 -12.82 8.83 -2.37
C LYS A 156 -12.37 8.32 -3.73
N LEU A 157 -11.36 8.92 -4.33
CA LEU A 157 -10.83 8.47 -5.62
C LEU A 157 -9.99 7.20 -5.49
N LEU A 158 -9.35 7.01 -4.33
CA LEU A 158 -8.48 5.88 -4.02
C LEU A 158 -9.23 4.64 -3.54
N THR A 159 -10.50 4.78 -3.14
CA THR A 159 -11.38 3.68 -2.70
C THR A 159 -12.25 3.09 -3.82
#